data_AF-A0A940WUP2-F1
#
_entry.id   AF-A0A940WUP2-F1
#
_cell.length_a   1.000
_cell.length_b   1.000
_cell.length_c   1.000
_cell.angle_alpha   90.00
_cell.angle_beta   90.00
_cell.angle_gamma   90.00
#
_symmetry.space_group_name_H-M   'P 1'
#
loop_
_entity.id
_entity.type
_entity.pdbx_description
1 polymer ?
#
loop_
_entity_poly.entity_id
_entity_poly.type
_entity_poly.pdbx_seq_one_letter_code
_entity_poly.pdbx_strand_id
1 'polypeptide(L)'
;MNANDDVRKSKRFWINFACYSLALLLTLFIIFALYNLINVFVGQAITDKLKALEDQSLHKMIISIGTIGFLYLLVHGTTVQGNLWRSREHDINLFGLNSIPNYFYDKSFDKNGHHLKKKIKELSNQLEKANALLKRSDMQRNKLESNIKDLRSNLSVFIRHHQNTSRIMGSMSFLLEENSGKKVYVDEMLKNVLSESVTVLTKDQSDKSVALFEIKEDQKLHIREYFRIGARSARSRRFKKGEGFAGSIWEKGFAEMVQDVSQDKRFNKKQNGRYSFLSIMGMPIKVGDTIIGVLCIQSENIEGFSEDDLLAIEFYVNVCATLLLYDKIYLLTKEGD
;
A
#
# COMPACT_ATOMS: atom_id res chain seq x y z
N MET A 1 -45.74 31.76 7.46
CA MET A 1 -45.03 32.40 6.32
C MET A 1 -45.53 33.83 6.26
N ASN A 2 -44.65 34.77 6.63
CA ASN A 2 -45.02 36.11 7.10
C ASN A 2 -45.27 37.07 5.94
N ALA A 3 -46.46 37.69 5.91
CA ALA A 3 -46.79 38.78 4.98
C ALA A 3 -45.76 39.94 5.00
N ASN A 4 -45.04 40.11 6.11
CA ASN A 4 -43.94 41.09 6.24
C ASN A 4 -42.71 40.77 5.37
N ASP A 5 -42.40 39.50 5.09
CA ASP A 5 -41.24 39.14 4.26
C ASP A 5 -41.52 39.37 2.78
N ASP A 6 -42.75 39.14 2.32
CA ASP A 6 -43.14 39.39 0.93
C ASP A 6 -43.24 40.89 0.64
N VAL A 7 -43.73 41.69 1.59
CA VAL A 7 -43.71 43.16 1.49
C VAL A 7 -42.26 43.68 1.45
N ARG A 8 -41.36 43.13 2.26
CA ARG A 8 -39.94 43.53 2.28
C ARG A 8 -39.20 43.12 1.01
N LYS A 9 -39.49 41.93 0.45
CA LYS A 9 -38.96 41.47 -0.85
C LYS A 9 -39.47 42.33 -2.00
N SER A 10 -40.77 42.63 -2.01
CA SER A 10 -41.39 43.52 -3.01
C SER A 10 -40.77 44.92 -2.97
N LYS A 11 -40.60 45.51 -1.78
CA LYS A 11 -39.93 46.81 -1.62
C LYS A 11 -38.48 46.81 -2.13
N ARG A 12 -37.72 45.74 -1.82
CA ARG A 12 -36.33 45.58 -2.32
C ARG A 12 -36.26 45.44 -3.84
N PHE A 13 -37.21 44.73 -4.44
CA PHE A 13 -37.31 44.60 -5.89
C PHE A 13 -37.47 45.96 -6.57
N TRP A 14 -38.40 46.78 -6.09
CA TRP A 14 -38.63 48.13 -6.63
C TRP A 14 -37.45 49.08 -6.43
N ILE A 15 -36.75 49.01 -5.29
CA ILE A 15 -35.52 49.80 -5.06
C ILE A 15 -34.41 49.39 -6.04
N ASN A 16 -34.22 48.08 -6.26
CA ASN A 16 -33.24 47.59 -7.23
C ASN A 16 -33.61 47.99 -8.66
N PHE A 17 -34.89 47.87 -9.02
CA PHE A 17 -35.39 48.27 -10.34
C PHE A 17 -35.18 49.78 -10.57
N ALA A 18 -35.49 50.62 -9.59
CA ALA A 18 -35.25 52.06 -9.65
C ALA A 18 -33.76 52.39 -9.76
N CYS A 19 -32.90 51.68 -9.01
CA CYS A 19 -31.44 51.85 -9.05
C CYS A 19 -30.88 51.63 -10.47
N TYR A 20 -31.18 50.47 -11.09
CA TYR A 20 -30.67 50.16 -12.42
C TYR A 20 -31.37 50.97 -13.53
N SER A 21 -32.62 51.37 -13.35
CA SER A 21 -33.31 52.27 -14.30
C SER A 21 -32.68 53.66 -14.32
N LEU A 22 -32.33 54.20 -13.14
CA LEU A 22 -31.62 55.49 -13.03
C LEU A 22 -30.18 55.38 -13.57
N ALA A 23 -29.50 54.26 -13.31
CA ALA A 23 -28.16 54.00 -13.85
C ALA A 23 -28.20 53.89 -15.39
N LEU A 24 -29.26 53.30 -15.95
CA LEU A 24 -29.46 53.22 -17.39
C LEU A 24 -29.64 54.61 -18.02
N LEU A 25 -30.49 55.45 -17.43
CA LEU A 25 -30.68 56.83 -17.88
C LEU A 25 -29.37 57.62 -17.85
N LEU A 26 -28.60 57.48 -16.78
CA LEU A 26 -27.32 58.16 -16.63
C LEU A 26 -26.28 57.64 -17.61
N THR A 27 -26.24 56.32 -17.85
CA THR A 27 -25.37 55.71 -18.87
C THR A 27 -25.75 56.18 -20.28
N LEU A 28 -27.04 56.23 -20.61
CA LEU A 28 -27.53 56.77 -21.88
C LEU A 28 -27.15 58.25 -22.05
N PHE A 29 -27.29 59.05 -20.99
CA PHE A 29 -26.88 60.45 -21.00
C PHE A 29 -25.38 60.61 -21.25
N ILE A 30 -24.54 59.81 -20.58
CA ILE A 30 -23.08 59.83 -20.78
C ILE A 30 -22.72 59.40 -22.21
N ILE A 31 -23.33 58.32 -22.73
CA ILE A 31 -23.08 57.86 -24.09
C ILE A 31 -23.51 58.93 -25.10
N PHE A 32 -24.65 59.57 -24.89
CA PHE A 32 -25.13 60.67 -25.73
C PHE A 32 -24.21 61.89 -25.68
N ALA A 33 -23.75 62.29 -24.49
CA ALA A 33 -22.80 63.39 -24.32
C ALA A 33 -21.47 63.09 -25.04
N LEU A 34 -20.94 61.87 -24.88
CA LEU A 34 -19.72 61.42 -25.57
C LEU A 34 -19.92 61.34 -27.09
N TYR A 35 -21.08 60.86 -27.57
CA TYR A 35 -21.41 60.82 -28.99
C TYR A 35 -21.41 62.21 -29.62
N ASN A 36 -22.03 63.19 -28.95
CA ASN A 36 -22.01 64.58 -29.40
C ASN A 36 -20.57 65.13 -29.42
N LEU A 37 -19.78 64.84 -28.40
CA LEU A 37 -18.39 65.30 -28.31
C LEU A 37 -17.52 64.70 -29.42
N ILE A 38 -17.65 63.39 -29.68
CA ILE A 38 -16.97 62.70 -30.79
C ILE A 38 -17.39 63.31 -32.13
N ASN A 39 -18.69 63.57 -32.34
CA ASN A 39 -19.17 64.18 -33.58
C ASN A 39 -18.58 65.58 -33.82
N VAL A 40 -18.41 66.37 -32.76
CA VAL A 40 -17.81 67.72 -32.85
C VAL A 40 -16.32 67.67 -33.20
N PHE A 41 -15.55 66.74 -32.61
CA PHE A 41 -14.09 66.69 -32.78
C PHE A 41 -13.61 65.80 -33.95
N VAL A 42 -14.35 64.73 -34.25
CA VAL A 42 -13.92 63.65 -35.16
C VAL A 42 -14.89 63.46 -36.33
N GLY A 43 -16.14 63.90 -36.16
CA GLY A 43 -17.27 63.59 -37.04
C GLY A 43 -17.02 63.93 -38.51
N GLN A 44 -16.60 65.15 -38.85
CA GLN A 44 -16.46 65.55 -40.26
C GLN A 44 -15.33 64.79 -40.99
N ALA A 45 -14.13 64.68 -40.40
CA ALA A 45 -12.98 64.07 -41.08
C ALA A 45 -13.12 62.54 -41.32
N ILE A 46 -13.82 61.84 -40.43
CA ILE A 46 -13.99 60.38 -40.53
C ILE A 46 -15.25 60.02 -41.33
N THR A 47 -16.36 60.76 -41.20
CA THR A 47 -17.58 60.47 -41.98
C THR A 47 -17.38 60.69 -43.48
N ASP A 48 -16.59 61.69 -43.88
CA ASP A 48 -16.30 61.92 -45.30
C ASP A 48 -15.38 60.83 -45.89
N LYS A 49 -14.39 60.35 -45.13
CA LYS A 49 -13.54 59.22 -45.54
C LYS A 49 -14.28 57.88 -45.58
N LEU A 50 -15.23 57.65 -44.68
CA LEU A 50 -16.06 56.42 -44.67
C LEU A 50 -17.13 56.43 -45.77
N LYS A 51 -17.66 57.60 -46.14
CA LYS A 51 -18.60 57.72 -47.28
C LYS A 51 -17.93 57.54 -48.64
N ALA A 52 -16.64 57.85 -48.76
CA ALA A 52 -15.85 57.64 -49.98
C ALA A 52 -15.55 56.15 -50.28
N LEU A 53 -15.73 55.26 -49.30
CA LEU A 53 -15.65 53.81 -49.49
C LEU A 53 -17.03 53.30 -49.93
N GLU A 54 -17.24 53.18 -51.23
CA GLU A 54 -18.51 52.81 -51.89
C GLU A 54 -18.89 51.30 -51.72
N ASP A 55 -18.39 50.63 -50.68
CA ASP A 55 -18.69 49.23 -50.41
C ASP A 55 -19.80 49.09 -49.36
N GLN A 56 -20.99 48.73 -49.85
CA GLN A 56 -22.20 48.55 -49.05
C GLN A 56 -22.05 47.43 -48.00
N SER A 57 -21.13 46.47 -48.20
CA SER A 57 -20.91 45.35 -47.29
C SER A 57 -20.13 45.76 -46.05
N LEU A 58 -19.04 46.52 -46.22
CA LEU A 58 -18.24 47.10 -45.14
C LEU A 58 -19.06 48.07 -44.28
N HIS A 59 -19.93 48.86 -44.90
CA HIS A 59 -20.82 49.78 -44.17
C HIS A 59 -21.75 49.04 -43.20
N LYS A 60 -22.39 47.95 -43.63
CA LYS A 60 -23.25 47.11 -42.77
C LYS A 60 -22.46 46.46 -41.64
N MET A 61 -21.24 45.99 -41.91
CA MET A 61 -20.36 45.39 -40.90
C MET A 61 -19.97 46.39 -39.81
N ILE A 62 -19.56 47.61 -40.18
CA ILE A 62 -19.20 48.67 -39.24
C ILE A 62 -20.40 49.05 -38.36
N ILE A 63 -21.58 49.19 -38.94
CA ILE A 63 -22.81 49.44 -38.18
C ILE A 63 -23.08 48.30 -37.19
N SER A 64 -22.95 47.04 -37.60
CA SER A 64 -23.19 45.89 -36.73
C SER A 64 -22.20 45.79 -35.56
N ILE A 65 -20.91 46.09 -35.78
CA ILE A 65 -19.91 46.15 -34.72
C ILE A 65 -20.21 47.31 -33.77
N GLY A 66 -20.62 48.47 -34.32
CA GLY A 66 -21.03 49.63 -33.56
C GLY A 66 -22.26 49.36 -32.68
N THR A 67 -23.27 48.65 -33.18
CA THR A 67 -24.46 48.31 -32.40
C THR A 67 -24.16 47.33 -31.28
N ILE A 68 -23.30 46.33 -31.52
CA ILE A 68 -22.83 45.39 -30.49
C ILE A 68 -22.03 46.13 -29.41
N GLY A 69 -21.11 47.01 -29.81
CA GLY A 69 -20.33 47.83 -28.89
C GLY A 69 -21.20 48.78 -28.05
N PHE A 70 -22.20 49.40 -28.67
CA PHE A 70 -23.18 50.26 -27.98
C PHE A 70 -23.98 49.46 -26.95
N LEU A 71 -24.50 48.28 -27.34
CA LEU A 71 -25.25 47.41 -26.43
C LEU A 71 -24.39 46.97 -25.24
N TYR A 72 -23.13 46.61 -25.48
CA TYR A 72 -22.18 46.27 -24.43
C TYR A 72 -21.92 47.42 -23.46
N LEU A 73 -21.62 48.62 -23.98
CA LEU A 73 -21.38 49.81 -23.14
C LEU A 73 -22.60 50.18 -22.31
N LEU A 74 -23.80 50.07 -22.91
CA LEU A 74 -25.06 50.33 -22.23
C LEU A 74 -25.28 49.36 -21.07
N VAL A 75 -25.15 48.05 -21.30
CA VAL A 75 -25.32 47.04 -20.24
C VAL A 75 -24.22 47.14 -19.19
N HIS A 76 -22.96 47.28 -19.61
CA HIS A 76 -21.82 47.34 -18.70
C HIS A 76 -21.82 48.62 -17.86
N GLY A 77 -22.07 49.78 -18.47
CA GLY A 77 -22.16 51.06 -17.76
C GLY A 77 -23.30 51.05 -16.73
N THR A 78 -24.47 50.56 -17.12
CA THR A 78 -25.64 50.45 -16.22
C THR A 78 -25.36 49.54 -15.03
N THR A 79 -24.75 48.38 -15.26
CA THR A 79 -24.43 47.43 -14.18
C THR A 79 -23.35 47.95 -13.25
N VAL A 80 -22.29 48.58 -13.77
CA VAL A 80 -21.21 49.16 -12.96
C VAL A 80 -21.74 50.28 -12.07
N GLN A 81 -22.51 51.22 -12.63
CA GLN A 81 -23.06 52.35 -11.86
C GLN A 81 -24.07 51.88 -10.81
N GLY A 82 -25.01 51.01 -11.19
CA GLY A 82 -26.00 50.47 -10.26
C GLY A 82 -25.34 49.67 -9.13
N ASN A 83 -24.33 48.85 -9.44
CA ASN A 83 -23.57 48.12 -8.41
C ASN A 83 -22.81 49.09 -7.50
N LEU A 84 -22.19 50.14 -8.05
CA LEU A 84 -21.45 51.14 -7.28
C LEU A 84 -22.36 51.85 -6.28
N TRP A 85 -23.56 52.27 -6.70
CA TRP A 85 -24.56 52.89 -5.81
C TRP A 85 -25.04 51.94 -4.73
N ARG A 86 -25.32 50.68 -5.05
CA ARG A 86 -25.73 49.68 -4.04
C ARG A 86 -24.66 49.36 -3.01
N SER A 87 -23.41 49.66 -3.34
CA SER A 87 -22.23 49.29 -2.56
C SER A 87 -21.66 50.41 -1.67
N ARG A 88 -22.07 51.67 -1.88
CA ARG A 88 -21.57 52.83 -1.12
C ARG A 88 -22.58 53.23 -0.05
N GLU A 89 -22.14 53.38 1.18
CA GLU A 89 -23.03 53.77 2.30
C GLU A 89 -23.30 55.28 2.35
N HIS A 90 -22.39 56.09 1.79
CA HIS A 90 -22.45 57.55 1.79
C HIS A 90 -23.09 58.11 0.51
N ASP A 91 -23.31 59.43 0.50
CA ASP A 91 -23.96 60.19 -0.58
C ASP A 91 -23.42 59.89 -1.98
N ILE A 92 -24.31 59.91 -2.96
CA ILE A 92 -23.96 59.71 -4.36
C ILE A 92 -23.60 61.06 -4.98
N ASN A 93 -22.44 61.12 -5.62
CA ASN A 93 -22.07 62.27 -6.46
C ASN A 93 -22.63 62.05 -7.87
N LEU A 94 -23.69 62.78 -8.23
CA LEU A 94 -24.18 62.87 -9.61
C LEU A 94 -23.84 64.26 -10.17
N PHE A 95 -23.11 64.31 -11.29
CA PHE A 95 -22.90 65.54 -12.07
C PHE A 95 -22.38 66.75 -11.27
N GLY A 96 -21.52 66.52 -10.26
CA GLY A 96 -20.98 67.59 -9.41
C GLY A 96 -21.89 68.05 -8.27
N LEU A 97 -23.07 67.45 -8.12
CA LEU A 97 -23.90 67.57 -6.92
C LEU A 97 -23.33 66.65 -5.85
N ASN A 98 -22.60 67.24 -4.91
CA ASN A 98 -22.21 66.57 -3.68
C ASN A 98 -23.40 66.69 -2.70
N SER A 99 -23.79 65.60 -2.04
CA SER A 99 -24.88 65.54 -1.01
C SER A 99 -26.25 64.97 -1.43
N ILE A 100 -26.34 64.11 -2.46
CA ILE A 100 -27.58 63.34 -2.70
C ILE A 100 -27.58 62.09 -1.80
N PRO A 101 -28.55 61.93 -0.87
CA PRO A 101 -28.62 60.76 0.00
C PRO A 101 -28.75 59.47 -0.80
N ASN A 102 -27.95 58.46 -0.47
CA ASN A 102 -27.97 57.19 -1.19
C ASN A 102 -29.09 56.24 -0.71
N TYR A 103 -30.26 56.36 -1.31
CA TYR A 103 -31.39 55.46 -1.05
C TYR A 103 -31.22 54.03 -1.62
N PHE A 104 -30.15 53.77 -2.39
CA PHE A 104 -29.91 52.48 -3.05
C PHE A 104 -28.92 51.58 -2.31
N TYR A 105 -28.28 52.06 -1.24
CA TYR A 105 -27.33 51.26 -0.45
C TYR A 105 -27.99 49.99 0.12
N ASP A 106 -27.35 48.85 -0.08
CA ASP A 106 -27.80 47.56 0.41
C ASP A 106 -26.66 46.86 1.17
N LYS A 107 -26.77 46.80 2.50
CA LYS A 107 -25.79 46.12 3.36
C LYS A 107 -25.64 44.62 3.04
N SER A 108 -26.64 44.01 2.41
CA SER A 108 -26.60 42.61 1.96
C SER A 108 -26.06 42.42 0.54
N PHE A 109 -25.66 43.50 -0.13
CA PHE A 109 -25.06 43.47 -1.46
C PHE A 109 -23.62 42.96 -1.38
N ASP A 110 -23.39 41.74 -1.87
CA ASP A 110 -22.06 41.13 -1.91
C ASP A 110 -21.19 41.82 -2.97
N LYS A 111 -20.37 42.77 -2.51
CA LYS A 111 -19.41 43.54 -3.32
C LYS A 111 -18.45 42.65 -4.13
N ASN A 112 -18.16 41.42 -3.68
CA ASN A 112 -17.02 40.63 -4.14
C ASN A 112 -17.30 39.11 -4.24
N GLY A 113 -18.55 38.70 -4.49
CA GLY A 113 -18.93 37.28 -4.51
C GLY A 113 -18.13 36.42 -5.49
N HIS A 114 -17.66 37.00 -6.59
CA HIS A 114 -16.76 36.33 -7.52
C HIS A 114 -15.37 36.05 -6.93
N HIS A 115 -14.79 37.02 -6.21
CA HIS A 115 -13.49 36.86 -5.56
C HIS A 115 -13.56 35.85 -4.42
N LEU A 116 -14.62 35.91 -3.60
CA LEU A 116 -14.83 34.96 -2.50
C LEU A 116 -15.04 33.53 -3.02
N LYS A 117 -15.84 33.34 -4.06
CA LYS A 117 -16.02 32.03 -4.74
C LYS A 117 -14.70 31.50 -5.31
N LYS A 118 -13.88 32.37 -5.92
CA LYS A 118 -12.55 31.99 -6.42
C LYS A 118 -11.64 31.53 -5.28
N LYS A 119 -11.64 32.24 -4.14
CA LYS A 119 -10.82 31.87 -2.98
C LYS A 119 -11.28 30.57 -2.32
N ILE A 120 -12.59 30.34 -2.21
CA ILE A 120 -13.16 29.08 -1.71
C ILE A 120 -12.73 27.91 -2.61
N LYS A 121 -12.83 28.08 -3.94
CA LYS A 121 -12.37 27.06 -4.90
C LYS A 121 -10.87 26.77 -4.75
N GLU A 122 -10.05 27.79 -4.58
CA GLU A 122 -8.61 27.64 -4.38
C GLU A 122 -8.30 26.87 -3.08
N LEU A 123 -8.93 27.24 -1.97
CA LEU A 123 -8.78 26.55 -0.68
C LEU A 123 -9.27 25.10 -0.75
N SER A 124 -10.40 24.86 -1.43
CA SER A 124 -10.92 23.51 -1.66
C SER A 124 -9.91 22.65 -2.42
N ASN A 125 -9.31 23.18 -3.48
CA ASN A 125 -8.28 22.48 -4.24
C ASN A 125 -7.01 22.21 -3.40
N GLN A 126 -6.63 23.15 -2.54
CA GLN A 126 -5.50 22.97 -1.63
C GLN A 126 -5.78 21.86 -0.60
N LEU A 127 -6.99 21.85 -0.03
CA LEU A 127 -7.44 20.82 0.91
C LEU A 127 -7.49 19.44 0.24
N GLU A 128 -7.97 19.35 -0.99
CA GLU A 128 -7.97 18.10 -1.76
C GLU A 128 -6.54 17.58 -1.99
N LYS A 129 -5.60 18.45 -2.37
CA LYS A 129 -4.19 18.08 -2.52
C LYS A 129 -3.57 17.63 -1.20
N ALA A 130 -3.84 18.34 -0.10
CA ALA A 130 -3.36 17.97 1.23
C ALA A 130 -3.90 16.60 1.67
N ASN A 131 -5.19 16.32 1.44
CA ASN A 131 -5.79 15.03 1.73
C ASN A 131 -5.19 13.90 0.87
N ALA A 132 -4.91 14.16 -0.40
CA ALA A 132 -4.25 13.19 -1.28
C ALA A 132 -2.82 12.86 -0.80
N LEU A 133 -2.06 13.88 -0.35
CA LEU A 133 -0.74 13.69 0.24
C LEU A 133 -0.80 12.92 1.56
N LEU A 134 -1.78 13.25 2.43
CA LEU A 134 -2.00 12.54 3.68
C LEU A 134 -2.29 11.05 3.43
N LYS A 135 -3.21 10.74 2.50
CA LYS A 135 -3.52 9.35 2.12
C LYS A 135 -2.28 8.61 1.61
N ARG A 136 -1.40 9.28 0.84
CA ARG A 136 -0.15 8.70 0.36
C ARG A 136 0.83 8.44 1.50
N SER A 137 0.95 9.37 2.44
CA SER A 137 1.76 9.23 3.65
C SER A 137 1.27 8.06 4.50
N ASP A 138 -0.05 7.91 4.69
CA ASP A 138 -0.62 6.79 5.45
C ASP A 138 -0.34 5.44 4.78
N MET A 139 -0.46 5.36 3.45
CA MET A 139 -0.08 4.15 2.71
C MET A 139 1.41 3.81 2.88
N GLN A 140 2.29 4.82 2.85
CA GLN A 140 3.72 4.62 3.09
C GLN A 140 4.01 4.19 4.53
N ARG A 141 3.33 4.78 5.51
CA ARG A 141 3.46 4.44 6.94
C ARG A 141 3.06 2.98 7.17
N ASN A 142 1.91 2.55 6.64
CA ASN A 142 1.44 1.18 6.76
C ASN A 142 2.40 0.18 6.08
N LYS A 143 2.98 0.56 4.92
CA LYS A 143 4.00 -0.25 4.26
C LYS A 143 5.27 -0.37 5.12
N LEU A 144 5.70 0.72 5.73
CA LEU A 144 6.88 0.72 6.62
C LEU A 144 6.62 -0.12 7.88
N GLU A 145 5.44 -0.01 8.48
CA GLU A 145 5.04 -0.85 9.63
C GLU A 145 5.08 -2.35 9.27
N SER A 146 4.59 -2.73 8.09
CA SER A 146 4.70 -4.11 7.58
C SER A 146 6.17 -4.54 7.46
N ASN A 147 7.00 -3.74 6.80
CA ASN A 147 8.42 -4.06 6.63
C ASN A 147 9.16 -4.21 7.97
N ILE A 148 8.86 -3.36 8.95
CA ILE A 148 9.45 -3.45 10.29
C ILE A 148 9.01 -4.73 10.99
N LYS A 149 7.75 -5.12 10.83
CA LYS A 149 7.22 -6.38 11.38
C LYS A 149 7.95 -7.58 10.77
N ASP A 150 8.12 -7.59 9.45
CA ASP A 150 8.83 -8.66 8.73
C ASP A 150 10.30 -8.74 9.16
N LEU A 151 10.99 -7.60 9.23
CA LEU A 151 12.38 -7.53 9.67
C LEU A 151 12.56 -8.01 11.12
N ARG A 152 11.62 -7.68 12.02
CA ARG A 152 11.61 -8.17 13.40
C ARG A 152 11.40 -9.68 13.46
N SER A 153 10.53 -10.23 12.62
CA SER A 153 10.32 -11.68 12.50
C SER A 153 11.63 -12.38 12.12
N ASN A 154 12.28 -11.91 11.05
CA ASN A 154 13.52 -12.48 10.54
C ASN A 154 14.66 -12.40 11.55
N LEU A 155 14.81 -11.25 12.22
CA LEU A 155 15.82 -11.08 13.26
C LEU A 155 15.59 -12.02 14.44
N SER A 156 14.33 -12.29 14.80
CA SER A 156 14.01 -13.25 15.87
C SER A 156 14.47 -14.67 15.53
N VAL A 157 14.29 -15.10 14.26
CA VAL A 157 14.78 -16.39 13.77
C VAL A 157 16.31 -16.43 13.83
N PHE A 158 16.98 -15.38 13.37
CA PHE A 158 18.44 -15.30 13.39
C PHE A 158 19.02 -15.37 14.81
N ILE A 159 18.42 -14.65 15.76
CA ILE A 159 18.82 -14.69 17.18
C ILE A 159 18.63 -16.10 17.75
N ARG A 160 17.49 -16.75 17.49
CA ARG A 160 17.26 -18.14 17.91
C ARG A 160 18.31 -19.06 17.31
N HIS A 161 18.59 -18.93 16.02
CA HIS A 161 19.58 -19.75 15.34
C HIS A 161 20.98 -19.60 15.92
N HIS A 162 21.39 -18.36 16.22
CA HIS A 162 22.67 -18.08 16.88
C HIS A 162 22.74 -18.71 18.27
N GLN A 163 21.70 -18.56 19.09
CA GLN A 163 21.64 -19.17 20.43
C GLN A 163 21.68 -20.70 20.37
N ASN A 164 20.93 -21.31 19.45
CA ASN A 164 20.91 -22.74 19.23
C ASN A 164 22.30 -23.26 18.81
N THR A 165 22.96 -22.54 17.90
CA THR A 165 24.33 -22.88 17.45
C THR A 165 25.31 -22.82 18.62
N SER A 166 25.25 -21.78 19.45
CA SER A 166 26.08 -21.67 20.65
C SER A 166 25.85 -22.81 21.63
N ARG A 167 24.60 -23.24 21.83
CA ARG A 167 24.28 -24.41 22.67
C ARG A 167 24.84 -25.70 22.07
N ILE A 168 24.62 -25.94 20.77
CA ILE A 168 25.16 -27.11 20.06
C ILE A 168 26.68 -27.15 20.16
N MET A 169 27.38 -26.03 19.94
CA MET A 169 28.83 -25.97 20.03
C MET A 169 29.34 -26.22 21.45
N GLY A 170 28.65 -25.66 22.46
CA GLY A 170 28.96 -25.95 23.86
C GLY A 170 28.81 -27.43 24.21
N SER A 171 27.68 -28.04 23.82
CA SER A 171 27.45 -29.48 24.00
C SER A 171 28.47 -30.33 23.24
N MET A 172 28.80 -29.96 22.01
CA MET A 172 29.81 -30.62 21.19
C MET A 172 31.17 -30.60 21.87
N SER A 173 31.63 -29.43 22.32
CA SER A 173 32.93 -29.27 22.99
C SER A 173 33.01 -30.13 24.25
N PHE A 174 31.98 -30.06 25.10
CA PHE A 174 31.93 -30.83 26.34
C PHE A 174 31.95 -32.33 26.08
N LEU A 175 31.12 -32.83 25.16
CA LEU A 175 31.04 -34.25 24.90
C LEU A 175 32.27 -34.80 24.16
N LEU A 176 32.94 -33.98 23.33
CA LEU A 176 34.23 -34.36 22.73
C LEU A 176 35.32 -34.53 23.79
N GLU A 177 35.36 -33.65 24.79
CA GLU A 177 36.29 -33.75 25.92
C GLU A 177 35.98 -34.96 26.81
N GLU A 178 34.72 -35.16 27.20
CA GLU A 178 34.31 -36.24 28.10
C GLU A 178 34.42 -37.63 27.46
N ASN A 179 34.10 -37.73 26.16
CA ASN A 179 33.91 -39.01 25.48
C ASN A 179 34.86 -39.22 24.29
N SER A 180 36.05 -38.60 24.30
CA SER A 180 37.09 -38.79 23.26
C SER A 180 37.20 -40.26 22.83
N GLY A 181 36.59 -40.58 21.68
CA GLY A 181 36.58 -41.92 21.08
C GLY A 181 35.45 -42.89 21.48
N LYS A 182 34.30 -42.48 22.04
CA LYS A 182 33.14 -43.38 22.30
C LYS A 182 31.93 -43.07 21.42
N LYS A 183 31.25 -44.13 20.93
CA LYS A 183 30.02 -44.04 20.11
C LYS A 183 28.87 -43.26 20.77
N VAL A 184 28.81 -43.27 22.10
CA VAL A 184 27.74 -42.63 22.90
C VAL A 184 27.58 -41.13 22.59
N TYR A 185 28.68 -40.46 22.26
CA TYR A 185 28.68 -39.03 21.94
C TYR A 185 27.86 -38.67 20.70
N VAL A 186 27.92 -39.47 19.62
CA VAL A 186 27.23 -39.15 18.37
C VAL A 186 25.72 -39.18 18.57
N ASP A 187 25.22 -40.22 19.24
CA ASP A 187 23.79 -40.38 19.47
C ASP A 187 23.24 -39.25 20.36
N GLU A 188 23.99 -38.84 21.38
CA GLU A 188 23.62 -37.69 22.22
C GLU A 188 23.63 -36.37 21.43
N MET A 189 24.65 -36.14 20.61
CA MET A 189 24.71 -34.94 19.78
C MET A 189 23.60 -34.88 18.74
N LEU A 190 23.27 -36.00 18.09
CA LEU A 190 22.15 -36.06 17.15
C LEU A 190 20.85 -35.67 17.87
N LYS A 191 20.61 -36.18 19.08
CA LYS A 191 19.43 -35.82 19.87
C LYS A 191 19.40 -34.33 20.21
N ASN A 192 20.52 -33.75 20.62
CA ASN A 192 20.63 -32.31 20.91
C ASN A 192 20.34 -31.47 19.66
N VAL A 193 20.96 -31.81 18.52
CA VAL A 193 20.75 -31.13 17.24
C VAL A 193 19.30 -31.22 16.79
N LEU A 194 18.67 -32.40 16.89
CA LEU A 194 17.26 -32.58 16.56
C LEU A 194 16.35 -31.72 17.44
N SER A 195 16.60 -31.67 18.75
CA SER A 195 15.80 -30.84 19.65
C SER A 195 15.91 -29.35 19.30
N GLU A 196 17.10 -28.86 18.97
CA GLU A 196 17.35 -27.47 18.59
C GLU A 196 16.85 -27.12 17.19
N SER A 197 16.78 -28.10 16.28
CA SER A 197 16.21 -27.91 14.94
C SER A 197 14.72 -27.55 14.99
N VAL A 198 14.01 -27.94 16.06
CA VAL A 198 12.61 -27.59 16.26
C VAL A 198 12.45 -26.17 16.81
N THR A 199 13.38 -25.71 17.63
CA THR A 199 13.28 -24.39 18.30
C THR A 199 13.57 -23.21 17.37
N VAL A 200 14.20 -23.46 16.22
CA VAL A 200 14.46 -22.41 15.21
C VAL A 200 13.20 -22.05 14.41
N LEU A 201 12.25 -22.99 14.30
CA LEU A 201 11.08 -22.88 13.44
C LEU A 201 10.21 -21.65 13.80
N THR A 202 9.58 -21.11 12.77
CA THR A 202 8.82 -19.85 12.81
C THR A 202 7.43 -20.00 13.43
N LYS A 203 6.75 -21.12 13.15
CA LYS A 203 5.42 -21.42 13.68
C LYS A 203 5.51 -22.15 15.02
N ASP A 204 4.37 -22.57 15.56
CA ASP A 204 4.31 -23.29 16.83
C ASP A 204 5.33 -24.46 16.82
N GLN A 205 6.06 -24.58 17.92
CA GLN A 205 7.13 -25.55 18.09
C GLN A 205 6.63 -26.75 18.91
N SER A 206 5.51 -26.59 19.63
CA SER A 206 4.96 -27.62 20.52
C SER A 206 4.36 -28.80 19.76
N ASP A 207 3.80 -28.53 18.58
CA ASP A 207 3.18 -29.51 17.68
C ASP A 207 4.20 -30.19 16.74
N LYS A 208 5.49 -29.89 16.90
CA LYS A 208 6.55 -30.36 16.01
C LYS A 208 7.23 -31.61 16.53
N SER A 209 7.49 -32.53 15.62
CA SER A 209 8.33 -33.70 15.85
C SER A 209 9.31 -33.88 14.69
N VAL A 210 10.48 -34.46 14.96
CA VAL A 210 11.54 -34.64 13.96
C VAL A 210 12.07 -36.06 13.96
N ALA A 211 12.36 -36.57 12.77
CA ALA A 211 12.97 -37.86 12.53
C ALA A 211 14.17 -37.70 11.62
N LEU A 212 15.31 -38.23 12.07
CA LEU A 212 16.50 -38.39 11.28
C LEU A 212 16.52 -39.80 10.69
N PHE A 213 16.40 -39.91 9.38
CA PHE A 213 16.55 -41.18 8.66
C PHE A 213 17.97 -41.35 8.14
N GLU A 214 18.53 -42.54 8.31
CA GLU A 214 19.82 -42.97 7.78
C GLU A 214 19.59 -44.14 6.81
N ILE A 215 20.31 -44.16 5.69
CA ILE A 215 20.28 -45.28 4.76
C ILE A 215 21.14 -46.42 5.33
N LYS A 216 20.53 -47.58 5.54
CA LYS A 216 21.21 -48.79 6.01
C LYS A 216 21.52 -49.74 4.85
N GLU A 217 22.26 -50.80 5.16
CA GLU A 217 22.74 -51.80 4.19
C GLU A 217 21.61 -52.47 3.40
N ASP A 218 20.42 -52.60 3.98
CA ASP A 218 19.24 -53.17 3.33
C ASP A 218 18.58 -52.23 2.28
N GLN A 219 19.25 -51.14 1.94
CA GLN A 219 18.79 -50.11 0.99
C GLN A 219 17.45 -49.50 1.39
N LYS A 220 17.24 -49.31 2.70
CA LYS A 220 16.09 -48.59 3.23
C LYS A 220 16.51 -47.49 4.20
N LEU A 221 15.63 -46.51 4.32
CA LEU A 221 15.69 -45.47 5.34
C LEU A 221 15.21 -46.05 6.68
N HIS A 222 16.08 -46.00 7.68
CA HIS A 222 15.79 -46.33 9.07
C HIS A 222 15.90 -45.07 9.91
N ILE A 223 14.99 -44.87 10.86
CA ILE A 223 15.14 -43.77 11.83
C ILE A 223 16.37 -44.06 12.69
N ARG A 224 17.39 -43.20 12.58
CA ARG A 224 18.60 -43.22 13.42
C ARG A 224 18.33 -42.53 14.74
N GLU A 225 17.69 -41.37 14.72
CA GLU A 225 17.36 -40.59 15.91
C GLU A 225 16.04 -39.83 15.71
N TYR A 226 15.34 -39.48 16.80
CA TYR A 226 14.07 -38.77 16.72
C TYR A 226 13.80 -37.91 17.96
N PHE A 227 13.00 -36.85 17.79
CA PHE A 227 12.53 -36.01 18.87
C PHE A 227 11.01 -35.85 18.79
N ARG A 228 10.33 -36.08 19.93
CA ARG A 228 8.86 -36.07 20.08
C ARG A 228 8.10 -37.05 19.17
N ILE A 229 8.68 -38.22 18.92
CA ILE A 229 8.02 -39.34 18.23
C ILE A 229 7.93 -40.52 19.19
N GLY A 230 6.78 -41.21 19.23
CA GLY A 230 6.62 -42.42 20.03
C GLY A 230 7.52 -43.56 19.54
N ALA A 231 8.22 -44.25 20.45
CA ALA A 231 9.21 -45.29 20.12
C ALA A 231 8.67 -46.40 19.19
N ARG A 232 7.40 -46.79 19.36
CA ARG A 232 6.73 -47.77 18.48
C ARG A 232 6.65 -47.29 17.03
N SER A 233 6.28 -46.02 16.83
CA SER A 233 6.23 -45.39 15.51
C SER A 233 7.64 -45.27 14.91
N ALA A 234 8.62 -44.85 15.71
CA ALA A 234 10.00 -44.71 15.24
C ALA A 234 10.60 -46.04 14.74
N ARG A 235 10.33 -47.15 15.45
CA ARG A 235 10.88 -48.47 15.10
C ARG A 235 10.21 -49.12 13.88
N SER A 236 8.95 -48.80 13.57
CA SER A 236 8.21 -49.44 12.47
C SER A 236 8.36 -48.74 11.11
N ARG A 237 8.82 -47.48 11.08
CA ARG A 237 8.92 -46.68 9.86
C ARG A 237 10.16 -47.06 9.06
N ARG A 238 9.96 -47.66 7.88
CA ARG A 238 11.01 -48.00 6.90
C ARG A 238 10.55 -47.62 5.51
N PHE A 239 11.43 -47.04 4.70
CA PHE A 239 11.09 -46.59 3.36
C PHE A 239 12.19 -46.97 2.37
N LYS A 240 11.80 -47.57 1.23
CA LYS A 240 12.69 -47.70 0.08
C LYS A 240 12.86 -46.37 -0.64
N LYS A 241 13.85 -46.28 -1.53
CA LYS A 241 13.99 -45.14 -2.46
C LYS A 241 12.70 -44.98 -3.29
N GLY A 242 12.20 -43.76 -3.38
CA GLY A 242 10.91 -43.43 -4.03
C GLY A 242 9.66 -43.75 -3.19
N GLU A 243 9.78 -44.42 -2.03
CA GLU A 243 8.64 -44.83 -1.21
C GLU A 243 8.26 -43.78 -0.16
N GLY A 244 6.99 -43.37 -0.17
CA GLY A 244 6.48 -42.37 0.77
C GLY A 244 7.20 -41.03 0.62
N PHE A 245 7.04 -40.16 1.63
CA PHE A 245 7.63 -38.82 1.59
C PHE A 245 9.17 -38.85 1.72
N ALA A 246 9.70 -39.54 2.73
CA ALA A 246 11.14 -39.61 2.95
C ALA A 246 11.87 -40.34 1.81
N GLY A 247 11.31 -41.44 1.29
CA GLY A 247 11.89 -42.14 0.14
C GLY A 247 11.85 -41.33 -1.15
N SER A 248 10.79 -40.54 -1.37
CA SER A 248 10.71 -39.58 -2.47
C SER A 248 11.81 -38.52 -2.39
N ILE A 249 12.11 -37.98 -1.20
CA ILE A 249 13.21 -37.03 -1.03
C ILE A 249 14.56 -37.70 -1.32
N TRP A 250 14.74 -38.94 -0.85
CA TRP A 250 15.94 -39.72 -1.18
C TRP A 250 16.10 -39.96 -2.69
N GLU A 251 15.00 -40.16 -3.41
CA GLU A 251 15.04 -40.32 -4.87
C GLU A 251 15.37 -39.01 -5.59
N LYS A 252 14.66 -37.94 -5.24
CA LYS A 252 14.73 -36.63 -5.91
C LYS A 252 15.99 -35.83 -5.56
N GLY A 253 16.46 -35.95 -4.32
CA GLY A 253 17.65 -35.24 -3.83
C GLY A 253 17.47 -33.74 -3.58
N PHE A 254 16.24 -33.25 -3.45
CA PHE A 254 15.95 -31.87 -3.07
C PHE A 254 14.96 -31.80 -1.89
N ALA A 255 14.99 -30.70 -1.14
CA ALA A 255 14.09 -30.47 -0.02
C ALA A 255 12.65 -30.31 -0.51
N GLU A 256 11.69 -30.79 0.26
CA GLU A 256 10.27 -30.75 -0.08
C GLU A 256 9.43 -30.42 1.15
N MET A 257 8.34 -29.69 0.95
CA MET A 257 7.38 -29.31 1.99
C MET A 257 5.97 -29.58 1.51
N VAL A 258 5.17 -30.21 2.37
CA VAL A 258 3.76 -30.52 2.15
C VAL A 258 2.95 -29.83 3.24
N GLN A 259 2.19 -28.82 2.84
CA GLN A 259 1.40 -28.00 3.76
C GLN A 259 0.10 -28.69 4.19
N ASP A 260 -0.44 -29.60 3.37
CA ASP A 260 -1.60 -30.43 3.71
C ASP A 260 -1.38 -31.87 3.21
N VAL A 261 -1.13 -32.77 4.16
CA VAL A 261 -0.89 -34.18 3.93
C VAL A 261 -2.10 -34.88 3.31
N SER A 262 -3.32 -34.41 3.56
CA SER A 262 -4.55 -35.01 2.99
C SER A 262 -4.66 -34.84 1.47
N GLN A 263 -3.98 -33.82 0.92
CA GLN A 263 -3.96 -33.55 -0.52
C GLN A 263 -2.84 -34.32 -1.25
N ASP A 264 -1.93 -34.94 -0.50
CA ASP A 264 -0.74 -35.59 -1.07
C ASP A 264 -0.92 -37.10 -1.22
N LYS A 265 -0.80 -37.57 -2.47
CA LYS A 265 -1.01 -38.98 -2.85
C LYS A 265 -0.08 -39.95 -2.12
N ARG A 266 1.09 -39.51 -1.65
CA ARG A 266 2.05 -40.31 -0.88
C ARG A 266 1.52 -40.71 0.50
N PHE A 267 0.46 -40.05 0.96
CA PHE A 267 -0.19 -40.31 2.24
C PHE A 267 -1.62 -40.88 2.08
N ASN A 268 -2.16 -40.90 0.85
CA ASN A 268 -3.55 -41.29 0.59
C ASN A 268 -3.85 -42.80 0.54
N LYS A 269 -2.98 -43.68 1.05
CA LYS A 269 -3.24 -45.15 1.04
C LYS A 269 -3.00 -45.85 2.38
N LYS A 270 -4.11 -46.34 2.96
CA LYS A 270 -4.26 -47.60 3.73
C LYS A 270 -3.22 -47.88 4.84
N GLN A 271 -2.80 -46.89 5.63
CA GLN A 271 -2.44 -47.17 7.03
C GLN A 271 -3.68 -46.89 7.88
N ASN A 272 -4.13 -47.88 8.65
CA ASN A 272 -5.35 -47.87 9.49
C ASN A 272 -5.30 -46.86 10.66
N GLY A 273 -4.87 -45.64 10.43
CA GLY A 273 -4.82 -44.58 11.42
C GLY A 273 -4.68 -43.23 10.75
N ARG A 274 -5.42 -42.24 11.25
CA ARG A 274 -5.14 -40.83 10.95
C ARG A 274 -3.66 -40.60 11.22
N TYR A 275 -2.94 -40.01 10.26
CA TYR A 275 -1.60 -39.50 10.56
C TYR A 275 -1.74 -38.51 11.73
N SER A 276 -0.87 -38.62 12.72
CA SER A 276 -0.84 -37.66 13.84
C SER A 276 -0.36 -36.27 13.40
N PHE A 277 0.13 -36.15 12.16
CA PHE A 277 0.60 -34.91 11.56
C PHE A 277 -0.22 -34.58 10.31
N LEU A 278 -0.39 -33.29 10.06
CA LEU A 278 -1.16 -32.75 8.94
C LEU A 278 -0.30 -31.99 7.94
N SER A 279 0.93 -31.61 8.32
CA SER A 279 1.94 -31.09 7.40
C SER A 279 3.31 -31.68 7.73
N ILE A 280 4.20 -31.66 6.74
CA ILE A 280 5.55 -32.26 6.85
C ILE A 280 6.51 -31.55 5.90
N MET A 281 7.74 -31.32 6.36
CA MET A 281 8.85 -30.92 5.52
C MET A 281 10.01 -31.89 5.68
N GLY A 282 10.86 -31.97 4.66
CA GLY A 282 12.06 -32.78 4.75
C GLY A 282 13.14 -32.35 3.79
N MET A 283 14.37 -32.72 4.15
CA MET A 283 15.57 -32.32 3.44
C MET A 283 16.56 -33.50 3.36
N PRO A 284 17.17 -33.74 2.20
CA PRO A 284 18.17 -34.80 2.05
C PRO A 284 19.44 -34.45 2.83
N ILE A 285 20.05 -35.46 3.44
CA ILE A 285 21.33 -35.35 4.13
C ILE A 285 22.41 -35.80 3.16
N LYS A 286 23.25 -34.86 2.73
CA LYS A 286 24.24 -35.07 1.67
C LYS A 286 25.67 -35.02 2.20
N VAL A 287 26.51 -35.89 1.66
CA VAL A 287 27.97 -35.83 1.77
C VAL A 287 28.52 -35.87 0.35
N GLY A 288 29.07 -34.74 -0.12
CA GLY A 288 29.31 -34.53 -1.55
C GLY A 288 28.02 -34.71 -2.34
N ASP A 289 28.08 -35.51 -3.41
CA ASP A 289 26.92 -35.82 -4.26
C ASP A 289 26.07 -37.00 -3.74
N THR A 290 26.48 -37.63 -2.64
CA THR A 290 25.82 -38.82 -2.10
C THR A 290 24.82 -38.45 -1.01
N ILE A 291 23.57 -38.92 -1.16
CA ILE A 291 22.57 -38.83 -0.09
C ILE A 291 22.79 -39.99 0.87
N ILE A 292 23.01 -39.70 2.15
CA ILE A 292 23.25 -40.69 3.22
C ILE A 292 22.04 -40.84 4.16
N GLY A 293 21.05 -39.96 4.04
CA GLY A 293 19.88 -39.93 4.91
C GLY A 293 18.89 -38.84 4.51
N VAL A 294 17.82 -38.71 5.31
CA VAL A 294 16.79 -37.68 5.13
C VAL A 294 16.35 -37.19 6.52
N LEU A 295 16.29 -35.87 6.71
CA LEU A 295 15.66 -35.28 7.89
C LEU A 295 14.19 -34.97 7.56
N CYS A 296 13.26 -35.34 8.43
CA CYS A 296 11.85 -34.99 8.28
C CYS A 296 11.32 -34.33 9.56
N ILE A 297 10.60 -33.22 9.41
CA ILE A 297 9.92 -32.53 10.51
C ILE A 297 8.41 -32.53 10.21
N GLN A 298 7.64 -32.98 11.18
CA GLN A 298 6.18 -33.15 11.13
C GLN A 298 5.50 -32.14 12.04
N SER A 299 4.26 -31.79 11.71
CA SER A 299 3.44 -30.85 12.46
C SER A 299 2.01 -31.35 12.55
N GLU A 300 1.40 -31.20 13.73
CA GLU A 300 -0.01 -31.57 13.95
C GLU A 300 -0.99 -30.61 13.25
N ASN A 301 -0.51 -29.47 12.75
CA ASN A 301 -1.29 -28.46 12.03
C ASN A 301 -1.11 -28.52 10.51
N ILE A 302 -2.17 -28.18 9.77
CA ILE A 302 -2.10 -27.81 8.35
C ILE A 302 -1.36 -26.48 8.25
N GLU A 303 -0.63 -26.29 7.16
CA GLU A 303 0.23 -25.11 6.97
C GLU A 303 1.18 -24.91 8.17
N GLY A 304 1.76 -26.00 8.67
CA GLY A 304 2.61 -25.96 9.85
C GLY A 304 3.93 -25.22 9.61
N PHE A 305 4.34 -25.02 8.36
CA PHE A 305 5.68 -24.51 8.05
C PHE A 305 5.63 -23.25 7.18
N SER A 306 6.71 -22.48 7.18
CA SER A 306 6.99 -21.40 6.24
C SER A 306 8.17 -21.79 5.34
N GLU A 307 8.34 -21.08 4.22
CA GLU A 307 9.52 -21.28 3.36
C GLU A 307 10.84 -20.98 4.09
N ASP A 308 10.84 -20.02 5.02
CA ASP A 308 12.00 -19.67 5.84
C ASP A 308 12.40 -20.83 6.77
N ASP A 309 11.46 -21.69 7.15
CA ASP A 309 11.76 -22.87 7.98
C ASP A 309 12.66 -23.87 7.24
N LEU A 310 12.46 -24.05 5.92
CA LEU A 310 13.32 -24.93 5.10
C LEU A 310 14.78 -24.43 5.07
N LEU A 311 14.97 -23.11 4.96
CA LEU A 311 16.30 -22.50 5.00
C LEU A 311 16.91 -22.61 6.39
N ALA A 312 16.13 -22.39 7.45
CA ALA A 312 16.61 -22.45 8.82
C ALA A 312 17.10 -23.86 9.23
N ILE A 313 16.50 -24.92 8.69
CA ILE A 313 16.88 -26.30 9.03
C ILE A 313 18.13 -26.80 8.31
N GLU A 314 18.56 -26.14 7.23
CA GLU A 314 19.71 -26.56 6.40
C GLU A 314 20.99 -26.69 7.24
N PHE A 315 21.24 -25.75 8.14
CA PHE A 315 22.35 -25.82 9.08
C PHE A 315 22.33 -27.11 9.90
N TYR A 316 21.18 -27.47 10.48
CA TYR A 316 21.06 -28.66 11.33
C TYR A 316 21.22 -29.95 10.52
N VAL A 317 20.72 -29.97 9.29
CA VAL A 317 20.94 -31.07 8.33
C VAL A 317 22.43 -31.28 8.06
N ASN A 318 23.19 -30.20 7.88
CA ASN A 318 24.64 -30.26 7.65
C ASN A 318 25.40 -30.74 8.90
N VAL A 319 24.97 -30.33 10.10
CA VAL A 319 25.53 -30.85 11.36
C VAL A 319 25.23 -32.35 11.49
N CYS A 320 24.00 -32.80 11.22
CA CYS A 320 23.66 -34.23 11.18
C CYS A 320 24.50 -35.00 10.15
N ALA A 321 24.71 -34.44 8.95
CA ALA A 321 25.56 -35.07 7.94
C ALA A 321 26.99 -35.30 8.46
N THR A 322 27.56 -34.30 9.12
CA THR A 322 28.90 -34.37 9.71
C THR A 322 28.97 -35.43 10.80
N LEU A 323 27.99 -35.49 11.69
CA LEU A 323 27.92 -36.48 12.78
C LEU A 323 27.75 -37.90 12.24
N LEU A 324 26.90 -38.11 11.24
CA LEU A 324 26.72 -39.42 10.60
C LEU A 324 27.97 -39.87 9.83
N LEU A 325 28.65 -38.94 9.16
CA LEU A 325 29.92 -39.23 8.49
C LEU A 325 31.01 -39.61 9.50
N TYR A 326 31.10 -38.88 10.61
CA TYR A 326 32.02 -39.19 11.70
C TYR A 326 31.76 -40.59 12.28
N ASP A 327 30.51 -40.96 12.56
CA ASP A 327 30.15 -42.30 13.05
C ASP A 327 30.59 -43.39 12.07
N LYS A 328 30.37 -43.18 10.77
CA LYS A 328 30.80 -44.13 9.73
C LYS A 328 32.32 -44.27 9.64
N ILE A 329 33.06 -43.16 9.65
CA ILE A 329 34.53 -43.20 9.61
C ILE A 329 35.07 -43.90 10.86
N TYR A 330 34.54 -43.57 12.03
CA TYR A 330 34.95 -44.19 13.29
C TYR A 330 34.72 -45.71 13.30
N LEU A 331 33.58 -46.18 12.78
CA LEU A 331 33.30 -47.62 12.66
C LEU A 331 34.29 -48.30 11.72
N LEU A 332 34.56 -47.72 10.55
CA LEU A 332 35.51 -48.27 9.58
C LEU A 332 36.94 -48.36 10.14
N THR A 333 37.38 -47.37 10.92
CA THR A 333 38.71 -47.40 11.55
C THR A 333 38.82 -48.48 12.63
N LYS A 334 37.72 -48.84 13.28
CA LYS A 334 37.73 -49.81 14.39
C LYS A 334 37.52 -51.26 13.96
N GLU A 335 36.96 -51.49 12.78
CA GLU A 335 36.85 -52.82 12.16
C GLU A 335 38.15 -53.25 11.44
N GLY A 336 39.06 -52.30 11.19
CA GLY A 336 40.37 -52.55 10.57
C GLY A 336 41.52 -52.86 11.54
N ASP A 337 41.30 -52.66 12.84
CA ASP A 337 42.18 -53.05 13.96
C ASP A 337 41.68 -54.36 14.59
#